data_AF-A0A7S2PVN5-F1
#
_entry.id   AF-A0A7S2PVN5-F1
#
_cell.length_a   1.000
_cell.length_b   1.000
_cell.length_c   1.000
_cell.angle_alpha   90.00
_cell.angle_beta   90.00
_cell.angle_gamma   90.00
#
_symmetry.space_group_name_H-M   'P 1'
#
loop_
_entity.id
_entity.type
_entity.pdbx_description
1 polymer ?
#
loop_
_entity_poly.entity_id
_entity_poly.type
_entity_poly.pdbx_seq_one_letter_code
_entity_poly.pdbx_strand_id
1 'polypeptide(L)'
;ERLSRLCASRAQLAEWRDLAGIVASLDERLAKAAAADDKAGEAAAVDNALDARRARDAPDEVLCVRFGAALTRRHLACLRPDEWLNDEVVNCYLRLVQERSQGRCWCPNSFFWPKLLEGGYPAVRRWAGRAGLDREALAQLDA
;
A
#
# COMPACT_ATOMS: atom_id res chain seq x y z
N GLU A 1 -33.04 -11.22 -15.58
CA GLU A 1 -33.47 -9.83 -15.89
C GLU A 1 -32.68 -8.89 -14.98
N ARG A 2 -31.66 -8.12 -15.40
CA ARG A 2 -31.84 -6.81 -16.06
C ARG A 2 -30.50 -6.13 -16.48
N LEU A 3 -29.45 -6.88 -16.87
CA LEU A 3 -28.16 -6.29 -17.28
C LEU A 3 -27.59 -6.88 -18.59
N SER A 4 -28.43 -7.06 -19.62
CA SER A 4 -27.98 -7.53 -20.94
C SER A 4 -28.27 -6.54 -22.08
N ARG A 5 -28.53 -5.27 -21.77
CA ARG A 5 -28.90 -4.26 -22.78
C ARG A 5 -28.17 -2.93 -22.62
N LEU A 6 -26.85 -2.97 -22.46
CA LEU A 6 -26.03 -1.83 -22.85
C LEU A 6 -25.29 -2.23 -24.12
N CYS A 7 -25.84 -1.82 -25.26
CA CYS A 7 -25.15 -1.83 -26.54
C CYS A 7 -23.93 -0.91 -26.40
N ALA A 8 -22.78 -1.47 -26.00
CA ALA A 8 -21.52 -0.77 -26.14
C ALA A 8 -21.32 -0.51 -27.64
N SER A 9 -21.23 0.76 -28.04
CA SER A 9 -20.91 1.11 -29.41
C SER A 9 -19.60 0.42 -29.83
N ARG A 10 -19.39 0.12 -31.12
CA ARG A 10 -18.12 -0.48 -31.60
C ARG A 10 -16.89 0.33 -31.17
N ALA A 11 -17.04 1.64 -30.93
CA ALA A 11 -16.01 2.51 -30.39
C ALA A 11 -15.70 2.21 -28.91
N GLN A 12 -16.71 2.07 -28.05
CA GLN A 12 -16.51 1.68 -26.64
C GLN A 12 -15.87 0.30 -26.52
N LEU A 13 -16.29 -0.68 -27.33
CA LEU A 13 -15.67 -2.02 -27.29
C LEU A 13 -14.20 -2.02 -27.75
N ALA A 14 -13.79 -1.07 -28.61
CA ALA A 14 -12.40 -0.90 -29.01
C ALA A 14 -11.58 -0.25 -27.89
N GLU A 15 -12.11 0.80 -27.27
CA GLU A 15 -11.48 1.51 -26.14
C GLU A 15 -11.28 0.57 -24.92
N TRP A 16 -12.24 -0.30 -24.65
CA TRP A 16 -12.15 -1.31 -23.59
C TRP A 16 -11.18 -2.44 -23.93
N ARG A 17 -11.01 -2.78 -25.21
CA ARG A 17 -9.98 -3.72 -25.67
C ARG A 17 -8.57 -3.14 -25.54
N ASP A 18 -8.41 -1.87 -25.86
CA ASP A 18 -7.13 -1.16 -25.71
C ASP A 18 -6.76 -1.02 -24.23
N LEU A 19 -7.72 -0.68 -23.36
CA LEU A 19 -7.52 -0.66 -21.91
C LEU A 19 -7.19 -2.06 -21.36
N ALA A 20 -7.85 -3.12 -21.83
CA ALA A 20 -7.52 -4.49 -21.44
C ALA A 20 -6.12 -4.90 -21.91
N GLY A 21 -5.70 -4.48 -23.11
CA GLY A 21 -4.34 -4.68 -23.62
C GLY A 21 -3.28 -3.92 -22.83
N ILE A 22 -3.58 -2.69 -22.42
CA ILE A 22 -2.71 -1.89 -21.55
C ILE A 22 -2.58 -2.56 -20.17
N VAL A 23 -3.68 -3.00 -19.57
CA VAL A 23 -3.68 -3.71 -18.27
C VAL A 23 -2.89 -5.01 -18.37
N ALA A 24 -3.11 -5.82 -19.41
CA ALA A 24 -2.32 -7.05 -19.63
C ALA A 24 -0.82 -6.76 -19.81
N SER A 25 -0.45 -5.68 -20.52
CA SER A 25 0.95 -5.27 -20.69
C SER A 25 1.58 -4.77 -19.37
N LEU A 26 0.79 -4.17 -18.49
CA LEU A 26 1.23 -3.73 -17.17
C LEU A 26 1.39 -4.91 -16.24
N ASP A 27 0.47 -5.88 -16.28
CA ASP A 27 0.58 -7.14 -15.53
C ASP A 27 1.81 -7.93 -15.96
N GLU A 28 2.11 -7.99 -17.25
CA GLU A 28 3.30 -8.67 -17.77
C GLU A 28 4.59 -7.94 -17.39
N ARG A 29 4.60 -6.60 -17.41
CA ARG A 29 5.73 -5.78 -16.93
C ARG A 29 5.93 -5.86 -15.43
N LEU A 30 4.84 -5.94 -14.65
CA LEU A 30 4.87 -6.18 -13.20
C LEU A 30 5.42 -7.57 -12.89
N ALA A 31 4.98 -8.60 -13.62
CA ALA A 31 5.48 -9.97 -13.47
C ALA A 31 6.97 -10.09 -13.82
N LYS A 32 7.41 -9.37 -14.87
CA LYS A 32 8.82 -9.35 -15.31
C LYS A 32 9.72 -8.57 -14.35
N ALA A 33 9.23 -7.45 -13.79
CA ALA A 33 9.91 -6.73 -12.73
C ALA A 33 10.02 -7.57 -11.45
N ALA A 34 8.98 -8.34 -11.11
CA ALA A 34 8.97 -9.25 -9.96
C ALA A 34 9.82 -10.52 -10.15
N ALA A 35 10.29 -10.82 -11.37
CA ALA A 35 11.15 -11.96 -11.66
C ALA A 35 12.65 -11.61 -11.70
N ALA A 36 13.00 -10.31 -11.65
CA ALA A 36 14.37 -9.83 -11.79
C ALA A 36 15.12 -9.68 -10.45
N ASP A 37 14.41 -9.69 -9.31
CA ASP A 37 15.01 -9.76 -7.98
C ASP A 37 15.15 -11.23 -7.54
N ASP A 38 16.30 -11.57 -6.96
CA ASP A 38 16.76 -12.90 -6.58
C ASP A 38 15.84 -13.60 -5.53
N LYS A 39 14.74 -14.20 -6.01
CA LYS A 39 13.66 -14.77 -5.19
C LYS A 39 14.09 -15.80 -4.15
N ALA A 40 15.16 -16.56 -4.38
CA ALA A 40 15.56 -17.65 -3.48
C ALA A 40 16.26 -17.11 -2.21
N GLY A 41 17.11 -16.08 -2.37
CA GLY A 41 17.73 -15.39 -1.25
C GLY A 41 16.74 -14.52 -0.47
N GLU A 42 15.79 -13.90 -1.18
CA GLU A 42 14.77 -13.06 -0.57
C GLU A 42 13.76 -13.86 0.27
N ALA A 43 13.28 -15.01 -0.23
CA ALA A 43 12.37 -15.87 0.53
C ALA A 43 13.00 -16.37 1.84
N ALA A 44 14.26 -16.80 1.81
CA ALA A 44 14.98 -17.23 3.02
C ALA A 44 15.19 -16.07 4.02
N ALA A 45 15.40 -14.85 3.52
CA ALA A 45 15.51 -13.66 4.38
C ALA A 45 14.16 -13.32 5.05
N VAL A 46 13.05 -13.45 4.33
CA VAL A 46 11.69 -13.27 4.85
C VAL A 46 11.39 -14.35 5.90
N ASP A 47 11.70 -15.61 5.62
CA ASP A 47 11.49 -16.71 6.57
C ASP A 47 12.28 -16.50 7.87
N ASN A 48 13.54 -16.05 7.77
CA ASN A 48 14.35 -15.70 8.93
C ASN A 48 13.81 -14.47 9.69
N ALA A 49 13.22 -13.50 8.97
CA ALA A 49 12.60 -12.34 9.60
C ALA A 49 11.34 -12.74 10.40
N LEU A 50 10.58 -13.74 9.90
CA LEU A 50 9.33 -14.23 10.48
C LEU A 50 9.49 -15.43 11.41
N ASP A 51 10.73 -15.89 11.65
CA ASP A 51 11.03 -17.02 12.53
C ASP A 51 10.48 -16.78 13.96
N ALA A 52 9.52 -17.63 14.35
CA ALA A 52 8.82 -17.50 15.62
C ALA A 52 9.71 -17.78 16.85
N ARG A 53 10.79 -18.55 16.71
CA ARG A 53 11.76 -18.75 17.80
C ARG A 53 12.57 -17.48 17.99
N ARG A 54 13.11 -16.92 16.91
CA ARG A 54 13.87 -15.68 16.94
C ARG A 54 13.04 -14.48 17.41
N ALA A 55 11.77 -14.42 17.05
CA ALA A 55 10.86 -13.39 17.54
C ALA A 55 10.69 -13.42 19.07
N ARG A 56 10.85 -14.58 19.72
CA ARG A 56 10.85 -14.70 21.19
C ARG A 56 12.21 -14.38 21.79
N ASP A 57 13.28 -14.83 21.15
CA ASP A 57 14.63 -14.73 21.71
C ASP A 57 15.23 -13.32 21.55
N ALA A 58 14.88 -12.62 20.47
CA ALA A 58 15.40 -11.28 20.12
C ALA A 58 14.29 -10.37 19.54
N PRO A 59 13.23 -10.05 20.29
CA PRO A 59 12.08 -9.29 19.79
C PRO A 59 12.43 -7.88 19.29
N ASP A 60 13.43 -7.24 19.91
CA ASP A 60 13.83 -5.86 19.63
C ASP A 60 14.95 -5.76 18.58
N GLU A 61 15.36 -6.89 17.97
CA GLU A 61 16.32 -6.87 16.88
C GLU A 61 15.73 -6.10 15.69
N VAL A 62 16.45 -5.05 15.26
CA VAL A 62 16.07 -4.23 14.12
C VAL A 62 16.43 -4.97 12.84
N LEU A 63 15.40 -5.34 12.06
CA LEU A 63 15.56 -6.03 10.79
C LEU A 63 15.66 -5.07 9.61
N CYS A 64 15.03 -3.90 9.73
CA CYS A 64 15.01 -2.92 8.67
C CYS A 64 14.82 -1.51 9.25
N VAL A 65 15.49 -0.52 8.66
CA VAL A 65 15.22 0.90 8.95
C VAL A 65 14.77 1.56 7.65
N ARG A 66 13.53 2.04 7.60
CA ARG A 66 12.96 2.71 6.42
C ARG A 66 12.06 3.86 6.84
N PHE A 67 12.10 4.94 6.06
CA PHE A 67 11.29 6.16 6.30
C PHE A 67 11.47 6.76 7.71
N GLY A 68 12.63 6.54 8.33
CA GLY A 68 12.93 6.96 9.71
C GLY A 68 12.34 6.07 10.80
N ALA A 69 11.68 4.97 10.44
CA ALA A 69 11.16 3.97 11.37
C ALA A 69 12.06 2.72 11.40
N ALA A 70 12.33 2.22 12.61
CA ALA A 70 13.03 0.95 12.81
C ALA A 70 12.00 -0.17 12.98
N LEU A 71 11.98 -1.09 12.02
CA LEU A 71 11.15 -2.30 12.07
C LEU A 71 11.92 -3.41 12.78
N THR A 72 11.40 -3.80 13.94
CA THR A 72 11.96 -4.90 14.74
C THR A 72 11.33 -6.23 14.38
N ARG A 73 11.92 -7.34 14.84
CA ARG A 73 11.30 -8.68 14.76
C ARG A 73 9.89 -8.69 15.32
N ARG A 74 9.68 -8.04 16.48
CA ARG A 74 8.35 -7.93 17.09
C ARG A 74 7.34 -7.23 16.19
N HIS A 75 7.75 -6.17 15.49
CA HIS A 75 6.86 -5.49 14.53
C HIS A 75 6.51 -6.43 13.37
N LEU A 76 7.48 -7.13 12.78
CA LEU A 76 7.23 -8.03 11.65
C LEU A 76 6.51 -9.34 12.02
N ALA A 77 6.53 -9.74 13.29
CA ALA A 77 5.81 -10.94 13.75
C ALA A 77 4.30 -10.89 13.44
N CYS A 78 3.71 -9.70 13.28
CA CYS A 78 2.31 -9.54 12.89
C CYS A 78 2.02 -9.94 11.44
N LEU A 79 3.04 -10.17 10.61
CA LEU A 79 2.90 -10.65 9.23
C LEU A 79 2.74 -12.17 9.14
N ARG A 80 2.83 -12.89 10.27
CA ARG A 80 2.54 -14.32 10.32
C ARG A 80 1.04 -14.57 10.09
N PRO A 81 0.65 -15.76 9.61
CA PRO A 81 -0.75 -16.11 9.47
C PRO A 81 -1.53 -15.91 10.77
N ASP A 82 -2.78 -15.46 10.64
CA ASP A 82 -3.75 -15.29 11.73
C ASP A 82 -3.39 -14.26 12.82
N GLU A 83 -2.43 -13.37 12.55
CA GLU A 83 -2.06 -12.26 13.45
C GLU A 83 -2.67 -10.93 12.98
N TRP A 84 -2.94 -10.03 13.92
CA TRP A 84 -3.40 -8.68 13.60
C TRP A 84 -2.22 -7.78 13.27
N LEU A 85 -2.32 -7.02 12.18
CA LEU A 85 -1.28 -6.09 11.76
C LEU A 85 -1.08 -4.95 12.76
N ASN A 86 0.18 -4.66 13.03
CA ASN A 86 0.59 -3.49 13.79
C ASN A 86 0.55 -2.23 12.91
N ASP A 87 0.23 -1.08 13.49
CA ASP A 87 0.15 0.21 12.80
C ASP A 87 1.50 0.66 12.23
N GLU A 88 2.63 0.36 12.88
CA GLU A 88 3.98 0.61 12.34
C GLU A 88 4.22 -0.13 11.01
N VAL A 89 3.75 -1.38 10.91
CA VAL A 89 3.87 -2.18 9.69
C VAL A 89 2.97 -1.64 8.59
N VAL A 90 1.72 -1.29 8.91
CA VAL A 90 0.79 -0.67 7.96
C VAL A 90 1.34 0.67 7.45
N ASN A 91 1.84 1.51 8.36
CA ASN A 91 2.41 2.81 8.02
C ASN A 91 3.64 2.67 7.11
N CYS A 92 4.55 1.75 7.41
CA CYS A 92 5.70 1.49 6.56
C CYS A 92 5.28 1.00 5.17
N TYR A 93 4.30 0.08 5.10
CA TYR A 93 3.81 -0.43 3.83
C TYR A 93 3.18 0.67 2.96
N LEU A 94 2.35 1.54 3.54
CA LEU A 94 1.75 2.67 2.83
C LEU A 94 2.82 3.62 2.26
N ARG A 95 3.94 3.80 2.97
CA ARG A 95 5.09 4.56 2.46
C ARG A 95 5.80 3.86 1.31
N LEU A 96 5.96 2.53 1.34
CA LEU A 96 6.50 1.75 0.21
C LEU A 96 5.62 1.89 -1.04
N VAL A 97 4.29 1.87 -0.88
CA VAL A 97 3.36 2.07 -2.00
C VAL A 97 3.52 3.47 -2.60
N GLN A 98 3.67 4.50 -1.76
CA GLN A 98 3.89 5.87 -2.19
C GLN A 98 5.27 6.07 -2.88
N GLU A 99 6.32 5.41 -2.38
CA GLU A 99 7.64 5.38 -3.03
C GLU A 99 7.56 4.71 -4.40
N ARG A 100 6.92 3.54 -4.48
CA ARG A 100 6.70 2.78 -5.72
C ARG A 100 5.86 3.56 -6.74
N SER A 101 4.90 4.37 -6.28
CA SER A 101 4.08 5.20 -7.16
C SER A 101 4.82 6.43 -7.70
N GLN A 102 6.04 6.70 -7.21
CA GLN A 102 6.83 7.88 -7.55
C GLN A 102 6.08 9.19 -7.24
N GLY A 103 5.34 9.20 -6.14
CA GLY A 103 4.57 10.38 -5.70
C GLY A 103 3.25 10.61 -6.44
N ARG A 104 2.83 9.70 -7.34
CA ARG A 104 1.52 9.78 -8.01
C ARG A 104 0.34 9.50 -7.08
N CYS A 105 0.56 8.78 -5.99
CA CYS A 105 -0.44 8.58 -4.95
C CYS A 105 0.06 9.09 -3.60
N TRP A 106 -0.85 9.71 -2.84
CA TRP A 106 -0.58 10.07 -1.47
C TRP A 106 -1.23 9.05 -0.53
N CYS A 107 -0.41 8.40 0.29
CA CYS A 107 -0.87 7.45 1.29
C CYS A 107 -0.65 8.07 2.69
N PRO A 108 -1.72 8.52 3.37
CA PRO A 108 -1.59 9.05 4.72
C PRO A 108 -1.22 7.94 5.71
N ASN A 109 -0.79 8.34 6.92
CA ASN A 109 -0.61 7.37 8.02
C ASN A 109 -1.96 6.85 8.53
N SER A 110 -1.92 5.77 9.30
CA SER A 110 -3.08 5.13 9.94
C SER A 110 -3.92 6.10 10.79
N PHE A 111 -3.28 7.12 11.37
CA PHE A 111 -3.92 8.11 12.23
C PHE A 111 -4.66 9.22 11.47
N PHE A 112 -4.49 9.35 10.16
CA PHE A 112 -5.08 10.46 9.41
C PHE A 112 -6.60 10.41 9.40
N TRP A 113 -7.18 9.27 9.04
CA TRP A 113 -8.63 9.14 8.89
C TRP A 113 -9.38 9.26 10.21
N PRO A 114 -8.98 8.57 11.30
CA PRO A 114 -9.61 8.79 12.60
C PRO A 114 -9.59 10.27 13.02
N LYS A 115 -8.45 10.93 12.83
CA LYS A 115 -8.28 12.35 13.18
C LYS A 115 -9.09 13.29 12.31
N LEU A 116 -9.25 12.97 11.02
CA LEU A 116 -10.11 13.72 10.11
C LEU A 116 -11.58 13.59 10.51
N LEU A 117 -12.03 12.38 10.87
CA LEU A 117 -13.41 12.13 11.28
C LEU A 117 -13.76 12.84 12.60
N GLU A 118 -12.85 12.83 13.57
CA GLU A 118 -13.07 13.46 14.88
C GLU A 118 -12.99 14.99 14.84
N GLY A 119 -12.01 15.54 14.12
CA GLY A 119 -11.65 16.96 14.20
C GLY A 119 -11.79 17.74 12.89
N GLY A 120 -12.30 17.10 11.84
CA GLY A 120 -12.43 17.68 10.51
C GLY A 120 -11.09 18.12 9.89
N TYR A 121 -11.17 18.86 8.79
CA TYR A 121 -10.00 19.39 8.09
C TYR A 121 -9.00 20.14 8.98
N PRO A 122 -9.41 21.00 9.94
CA PRO A 122 -8.46 21.73 10.79
C PRO A 122 -7.49 20.80 11.55
N ALA A 123 -7.96 19.63 12.00
CA ALA A 123 -7.15 18.67 12.77
C ALA A 123 -6.06 18.00 11.92
N VAL A 124 -6.27 17.88 10.61
CA VAL A 124 -5.33 17.26 9.67
C VAL A 124 -4.67 18.25 8.70
N ARG A 125 -4.95 19.56 8.81
CA ARG A 125 -4.47 20.61 7.90
C ARG A 125 -2.97 20.56 7.64
N ARG A 126 -2.15 20.31 8.67
CA ARG A 126 -0.68 20.21 8.51
C ARG A 126 -0.24 18.96 7.74
N TRP A 127 -1.00 17.87 7.84
CA TRP A 127 -0.73 16.63 7.12
C TRP A 127 -1.21 16.73 5.67
N ALA A 128 -2.45 17.19 5.47
CA ALA A 128 -3.06 17.42 4.15
C ALA A 128 -2.29 18.48 3.33
N GLY A 129 -1.88 19.59 3.96
CA GLY A 129 -1.11 20.63 3.28
C GLY A 129 0.25 20.16 2.76
N ARG A 130 0.90 19.18 3.41
CA ARG A 130 2.13 18.56 2.86
C ARG A 130 1.87 17.72 1.61
N ALA A 131 0.64 17.27 1.42
CA ALA A 131 0.20 16.51 0.26
C ALA A 131 -0.37 17.41 -0.86
N GLY A 132 -0.44 18.73 -0.64
CA GLY A 132 -1.13 19.64 -1.55
C GLY A 132 -2.65 19.47 -1.54
N LEU A 133 -3.21 18.85 -0.51
CA LEU A 133 -4.65 18.67 -0.36
C LEU A 133 -5.24 19.78 0.51
N ASP A 134 -6.22 20.48 -0.02
CA ASP A 134 -7.01 21.47 0.70
C ASP A 134 -8.34 20.86 1.21
N ARG A 135 -9.18 21.72 1.81
CA ARG A 135 -10.47 21.31 2.37
C ARG A 135 -11.42 20.78 1.29
N GLU A 136 -11.40 21.39 0.11
CA GLU A 136 -12.33 21.09 -0.99
C GLU A 136 -11.93 19.77 -1.64
N ALA A 137 -10.62 19.56 -1.86
CA ALA A 137 -10.07 18.32 -2.36
C ALA A 137 -10.39 17.13 -1.45
N LEU A 138 -10.33 17.30 -0.12
CA LEU A 138 -10.70 16.24 0.83
C LEU A 138 -12.20 15.97 0.85
N ALA A 139 -13.05 17.01 0.72
CA ALA A 139 -14.50 16.83 0.68
C ALA A 139 -14.97 16.04 -0.56
N GLN A 140 -14.21 16.08 -1.65
CA GLN A 140 -14.47 15.29 -2.86
C GLN A 140 -14.12 13.79 -2.71
N LEU A 141 -13.34 13.40 -1.70
CA LEU A 141 -12.97 12.00 -1.46
C LEU A 141 -14.03 11.23 -0.67
N ASP A 142 -14.87 11.93 0.10
CA ASP A 142 -15.94 11.35 0.92
C ASP A 142 -17.29 11.22 0.16
N ALA A 143 -17.35 11.62 -1.11
CA ALA A 143 -18.55 11.65 -1.95
C ALA A 143 -18.59 10.52 -2.99
#